data_AF-A0AA89I1P0-F1
#
_entry.id   AF-A0AA89I1P0-F1
#
_cell.length_a   1.000
_cell.length_b   1.000
_cell.length_c   1.000
_cell.angle_alpha   90.00
_cell.angle_beta   90.00
_cell.angle_gamma   90.00
#
_symmetry.space_group_name_H-M   'P 1'
#
loop_
_entity.id
_entity.type
_entity.pdbx_description
1 polymer ?
#
loop_
_entity_poly.entity_id
_entity_poly.type
_entity_poly.pdbx_seq_one_letter_code
_entity_poly.pdbx_strand_id
1 'polypeptide(L)'
;MTKNQFIKQLAAELTRYGISDAANTIDYYDELIDDRLEAGETEAEIIASLATPAQIVAQLAIPDKQVRQKKMAPMLIILISFLLVLGAPLWGTLLLTAIIIVVLGYFLIWLGPFLGTIFAAAGILGGSVSLILSFFVGLQEGWMIAIMQLGISFVMVGVGLICAGATWYMTKYLIRFSVGITRWLVGMFRSRLKVVA
;
A
#
# COMPACT_ATOMS: atom_id res chain seq x y z
N MET A 1 21.07 -56.31 8.75
CA MET A 1 19.95 -56.31 7.77
C MET A 1 20.51 -55.74 6.49
N THR A 2 20.15 -56.28 5.33
CA THR A 2 20.61 -55.73 4.03
C THR A 2 19.62 -54.70 3.47
N LYS A 3 20.03 -53.85 2.52
CA LYS A 3 19.22 -52.86 1.80
C LYS A 3 17.94 -53.49 1.27
N ASN A 4 18.10 -54.61 0.57
CA ASN A 4 16.97 -55.38 0.03
C ASN A 4 16.00 -55.87 1.11
N GLN A 5 16.49 -56.20 2.31
CA GLN A 5 15.62 -56.57 3.43
C GLN A 5 14.91 -55.34 4.02
N PHE A 6 15.59 -54.19 4.07
CA PHE A 6 15.03 -52.93 4.54
C PHE A 6 13.90 -52.42 3.66
N ILE A 7 14.15 -52.29 2.36
CA ILE A 7 13.13 -51.84 1.41
C ILE A 7 11.95 -52.80 1.37
N LYS A 8 12.19 -54.11 1.44
CA LYS A 8 11.11 -55.11 1.48
C LYS A 8 10.26 -55.02 2.74
N GLN A 9 10.86 -54.77 3.91
CA GLN A 9 10.11 -54.58 5.15
C GLN A 9 9.34 -53.26 5.15
N LEU A 10 9.96 -52.17 4.68
CA LEU A 10 9.33 -50.86 4.54
C LEU A 10 8.13 -50.93 3.60
N ALA A 11 8.27 -51.57 2.43
CA ALA A 11 7.18 -51.76 1.48
C ALA A 11 6.02 -52.58 2.07
N ALA A 12 6.33 -53.65 2.81
CA ALA A 12 5.32 -54.48 3.47
C ALA A 12 4.54 -53.69 4.54
N GLU A 13 5.22 -52.86 5.32
CA GLU A 13 4.57 -52.05 6.35
C GLU A 13 3.79 -50.87 5.77
N LEU A 14 4.31 -50.18 4.77
CA LEU A 14 3.58 -49.11 4.05
C LEU A 14 2.29 -49.63 3.42
N THR A 15 2.34 -50.83 2.82
CA THR A 15 1.16 -51.50 2.25
C THR A 15 0.18 -51.91 3.35
N ARG A 16 0.67 -52.45 4.47
CA ARG A 16 -0.16 -52.86 5.61
C ARG A 16 -0.92 -51.68 6.24
N TYR A 17 -0.32 -50.50 6.28
CA TYR A 17 -0.93 -49.29 6.84
C TYR A 17 -1.67 -48.42 5.80
N GLY A 18 -1.67 -48.80 4.52
CA GLY A 18 -2.42 -48.11 3.47
C GLY A 18 -1.96 -46.67 3.20
N ILE A 19 -0.65 -46.42 3.30
CA ILE A 19 -0.08 -45.09 3.05
C ILE A 19 -0.21 -44.76 1.56
N SER A 20 -0.92 -43.67 1.24
CA SER A 20 -1.17 -43.24 -0.15
C SER A 20 0.10 -42.94 -0.94
N ASP A 21 1.20 -42.62 -0.25
CA ASP A 21 2.47 -42.20 -0.85
C ASP A 21 3.58 -43.26 -0.72
N ALA A 22 3.19 -44.54 -0.64
CA ALA A 22 4.09 -45.65 -0.37
C ALA A 22 5.21 -45.79 -1.42
N ALA A 23 4.90 -45.62 -2.71
CA ALA A 23 5.88 -45.75 -3.79
C ALA A 23 6.99 -44.69 -3.70
N ASN A 24 6.62 -43.41 -3.56
CA ASN A 24 7.59 -42.33 -3.45
C ASN A 24 8.43 -42.44 -2.17
N THR A 25 7.84 -42.94 -1.08
CA THR A 25 8.58 -43.20 0.17
C THR A 25 9.63 -44.30 -0.04
N ILE A 26 9.27 -45.38 -0.73
CA ILE A 26 10.20 -46.49 -1.04
C ILE A 26 11.35 -45.98 -1.90
N ASP A 27 11.04 -45.26 -2.98
CA ASP A 27 12.04 -44.75 -3.92
C ASP A 27 13.02 -43.80 -3.23
N TYR A 28 12.52 -42.91 -2.36
CA TYR A 28 13.35 -41.99 -1.58
C TYR A 28 14.37 -42.73 -0.69
N TYR A 29 13.94 -43.78 0.03
CA TYR A 29 14.86 -44.53 0.88
C TYR A 29 15.80 -45.44 0.08
N ASP A 30 15.41 -45.88 -1.12
CA ASP A 30 16.28 -46.67 -2.00
C ASP A 30 17.42 -45.81 -2.56
N GLU A 31 17.10 -44.60 -3.05
CA GLU A 31 18.06 -43.60 -3.54
C GLU A 31 18.96 -43.09 -2.40
N LEU A 32 18.39 -42.79 -1.23
CA LEU A 32 19.16 -42.35 -0.06
C LEU A 32 20.20 -43.38 0.41
N ILE A 33 19.87 -44.68 0.34
CA ILE A 33 20.83 -45.74 0.71
C ILE A 33 21.92 -45.85 -0.36
N ASP A 34 21.57 -45.73 -1.64
CA ASP A 34 22.54 -45.79 -2.74
C ASP A 34 23.52 -44.61 -2.70
N ASP A 35 23.04 -43.39 -2.49
CA ASP A 35 23.89 -42.19 -2.36
C ASP A 35 24.95 -42.35 -1.27
N ARG A 36 24.57 -42.96 -0.13
CA ARG A 36 25.47 -43.16 1.01
C ARG A 36 26.43 -44.33 0.79
N LEU A 37 26.02 -45.35 0.05
CA LEU A 37 26.89 -46.44 -0.37
C LEU A 37 27.96 -45.93 -1.34
N GLU A 38 27.59 -45.06 -2.29
CA GLU A 38 28.51 -44.40 -3.22
C GLU A 38 29.48 -43.43 -2.50
N ALA A 39 29.04 -42.81 -1.41
CA ALA A 39 29.89 -41.99 -0.53
C ALA A 39 30.91 -42.81 0.30
N GLY A 40 30.87 -44.15 0.22
CA GLY A 40 31.83 -45.05 0.85
C GLY A 40 31.45 -45.50 2.27
N GLU A 41 30.21 -45.27 2.71
CA GLU A 41 29.70 -45.84 3.96
C GLU A 41 29.36 -47.32 3.80
N THR A 42 29.50 -48.11 4.87
CA THR A 42 29.12 -49.53 4.80
C THR A 42 27.61 -49.69 4.93
N GLU A 43 27.02 -50.63 4.20
CA GLU A 43 25.58 -50.91 4.20
C GLU A 43 25.00 -51.12 5.61
N ALA A 44 25.78 -51.74 6.50
CA ALA A 44 25.40 -51.97 7.89
C ALA A 44 25.31 -50.67 8.72
N GLU A 45 26.21 -49.72 8.49
CA GLU A 45 26.23 -48.42 9.17
C GLU A 45 25.08 -47.52 8.68
N ILE A 46 24.82 -47.53 7.37
CA ILE A 46 23.71 -46.78 6.77
C ILE A 46 22.38 -47.23 7.40
N ILE A 47 22.09 -48.53 7.38
CA ILE A 47 20.82 -49.07 7.90
C ILE A 47 20.70 -48.87 9.42
N ALA A 48 21.81 -48.92 10.16
CA ALA A 48 21.81 -48.63 11.60
C ALA A 48 21.56 -47.14 11.90
N SER A 49 21.92 -46.24 10.99
CA SER A 49 21.66 -44.79 11.11
C SER A 49 20.22 -44.40 10.75
N LEU A 50 19.53 -45.24 9.97
CA LEU A 50 18.14 -45.01 9.58
C LEU A 50 17.17 -45.43 10.69
N ALA A 51 16.01 -44.76 10.73
CA ALA A 51 14.91 -45.19 11.58
C ALA A 51 14.39 -46.57 11.14
N THR A 52 13.80 -47.33 12.06
CA THR A 52 13.24 -48.64 11.70
C THR A 52 12.05 -48.46 10.75
N PRO A 53 11.77 -49.42 9.84
CA PRO A 53 10.62 -49.35 8.95
C PRO A 53 9.31 -49.00 9.68
N ALA A 54 9.10 -49.57 10.87
CA ALA A 54 7.91 -49.32 11.68
C ALA A 54 7.82 -47.88 12.20
N GLN A 55 8.95 -47.26 12.51
CA GLN A 55 9.01 -45.86 12.93
C GLN A 55 8.72 -44.91 11.77
N ILE A 56 9.22 -45.24 10.56
CA ILE A 56 8.96 -44.46 9.35
C ILE A 56 7.47 -44.49 9.01
N VAL A 57 6.85 -45.67 9.02
CA VAL A 57 5.41 -45.81 8.80
C VAL A 57 4.61 -45.13 9.90
N ALA A 58 5.02 -45.22 11.16
CA ALA A 58 4.33 -44.52 12.25
C ALA A 58 4.35 -42.99 12.08
N GLN A 59 5.44 -42.41 11.57
CA GLN A 59 5.51 -40.97 11.28
C GLN A 59 4.59 -40.56 10.13
N LEU A 60 4.49 -41.39 9.09
CA LEU A 60 3.65 -41.14 7.92
C LEU A 60 2.16 -41.45 8.17
N ALA A 61 1.87 -42.37 9.09
CA ALA A 61 0.53 -42.75 9.49
C ALA A 61 -0.12 -41.73 10.45
N ILE A 62 0.68 -40.85 11.06
CA ILE A 62 0.12 -39.70 11.78
C ILE A 62 -0.51 -38.81 10.71
N PRO A 63 -1.83 -38.58 10.75
CA PRO A 63 -2.46 -37.65 9.84
C PRO A 63 -1.78 -36.31 10.07
N ASP A 64 -1.00 -35.91 9.07
CA ASP A 64 -0.36 -34.62 8.99
C ASP A 64 -1.32 -33.58 9.57
N LYS A 65 -0.84 -32.75 10.49
CA LYS A 65 -1.54 -31.52 10.86
C LYS A 65 -1.47 -30.61 9.64
N GLN A 66 -2.13 -31.02 8.56
CA GLN A 66 -2.54 -30.15 7.48
C GLN A 66 -3.20 -28.99 8.20
N VAL A 67 -2.53 -27.84 8.15
CA VAL A 67 -3.09 -26.56 8.52
C VAL A 67 -4.42 -26.53 7.81
N ARG A 68 -5.50 -26.78 8.57
CA ARG A 68 -6.84 -26.93 8.05
C ARG A 68 -7.20 -25.56 7.54
N GLN A 69 -6.85 -25.28 6.28
CA GLN A 69 -7.35 -24.12 5.58
C GLN A 69 -8.85 -24.30 5.65
N LYS A 70 -9.51 -23.42 6.42
CA LYS A 70 -10.94 -23.47 6.68
C LYS A 70 -11.62 -23.26 5.33
N LYS A 71 -11.88 -24.35 4.60
CA LYS A 71 -12.55 -24.29 3.29
C LYS A 71 -13.91 -23.68 3.51
N MET A 72 -14.14 -22.48 2.95
CA MET A 72 -15.44 -21.85 3.00
C MET A 72 -16.45 -22.76 2.31
N ALA A 73 -17.67 -22.84 2.86
CA ALA A 73 -18.71 -23.66 2.26
C ALA A 73 -18.94 -23.22 0.80
N PRO A 74 -19.13 -24.16 -0.15
CA PRO A 74 -19.31 -23.83 -1.56
C PRO A 74 -20.48 -22.86 -1.79
N MET A 75 -21.54 -22.96 -0.99
CA MET A 75 -22.67 -22.04 -1.01
C MET A 75 -22.31 -20.61 -0.53
N LEU A 76 -21.38 -20.48 0.42
CA LEU A 76 -20.83 -19.18 0.83
C LEU A 76 -20.00 -18.55 -0.30
N ILE A 77 -19.20 -19.36 -1.01
CA ILE A 77 -18.40 -18.89 -2.14
C ILE A 77 -19.30 -18.42 -3.29
N ILE A 78 -20.37 -19.15 -3.57
CA ILE A 78 -21.37 -18.79 -4.60
C ILE A 78 -22.09 -17.50 -4.18
N LEU A 79 -22.55 -17.41 -2.93
CA LEU A 79 -23.23 -16.21 -2.41
C LEU A 79 -22.32 -14.98 -2.45
N ILE A 80 -21.07 -15.11 -2.03
CA ILE A 80 -20.07 -14.04 -2.08
C ILE A 80 -19.79 -13.66 -3.52
N SER A 81 -19.63 -14.63 -4.42
CA SER A 81 -19.40 -14.35 -5.85
C SER A 81 -20.58 -13.65 -6.48
N PHE A 82 -21.81 -14.06 -6.16
CA PHE A 82 -23.03 -13.43 -6.67
C PHE A 82 -23.16 -12.01 -6.12
N LEU A 83 -22.90 -11.81 -4.83
CA LEU A 83 -22.89 -10.49 -4.18
C LEU A 83 -21.76 -9.59 -4.70
N LEU A 84 -20.62 -10.17 -5.10
CA LEU A 84 -19.51 -9.45 -5.68
C LEU A 84 -19.79 -9.06 -7.14
N VAL A 85 -20.47 -9.92 -7.90
CA VAL A 85 -20.87 -9.64 -9.30
C VAL A 85 -22.02 -8.63 -9.36
N LEU A 86 -23.05 -8.77 -8.52
CA LEU A 86 -24.11 -7.76 -8.37
C LEU A 86 -23.61 -6.48 -7.70
N GLY A 87 -22.61 -6.61 -6.82
CA GLY A 87 -21.92 -5.49 -6.21
C GLY A 87 -20.90 -4.84 -7.12
N ALA A 88 -20.41 -5.49 -8.19
CA ALA A 88 -19.35 -4.96 -9.04
C ALA A 88 -19.65 -3.57 -9.65
N PRO A 89 -20.88 -3.29 -10.15
CA PRO A 89 -21.25 -1.93 -10.55
C PRO A 89 -21.26 -0.94 -9.38
N LEU A 90 -21.60 -1.40 -8.17
CA LEU A 90 -21.64 -0.59 -6.95
C LEU A 90 -20.23 -0.30 -6.41
N TRP A 91 -19.33 -1.28 -6.38
CA TRP A 91 -17.94 -1.10 -5.97
C TRP A 91 -17.19 -0.17 -6.91
N GLY A 92 -17.44 -0.28 -8.22
CA GLY A 92 -16.88 0.63 -9.22
C GLY A 92 -17.33 2.07 -9.01
N THR A 93 -18.63 2.29 -8.79
CA THR A 93 -19.18 3.64 -8.54
C THR A 93 -18.78 4.21 -7.17
N LEU A 94 -18.69 3.39 -6.13
CA LEU A 94 -18.17 3.77 -4.80
C LEU A 94 -16.70 4.18 -4.87
N LEU A 95 -15.87 3.39 -5.54
CA LEU A 95 -14.45 3.69 -5.70
C LEU A 95 -14.26 4.97 -6.52
N LEU A 96 -15.02 5.12 -7.61
CA LEU A 96 -15.02 6.35 -8.40
C LEU A 96 -15.44 7.57 -7.56
N THR A 97 -16.49 7.43 -6.76
CA THR A 97 -16.97 8.50 -5.87
C THR A 97 -15.90 8.88 -4.85
N ALA A 98 -15.24 7.90 -4.24
CA ALA A 98 -14.14 8.14 -3.31
C ALA A 98 -12.97 8.90 -3.97
N ILE A 99 -12.59 8.53 -5.19
CA ILE A 99 -11.56 9.26 -5.96
C ILE A 99 -12.01 10.71 -6.20
N ILE A 100 -13.24 10.92 -6.66
CA ILE A 100 -13.79 12.25 -6.93
C ILE A 100 -13.77 13.12 -5.66
N ILE A 101 -14.16 12.56 -4.50
CA ILE A 101 -14.13 13.27 -3.22
C ILE A 101 -12.70 13.69 -2.84
N VAL A 102 -11.73 12.80 -3.00
CA VAL A 102 -10.31 13.12 -2.72
C VAL A 102 -9.81 14.23 -3.64
N VAL A 103 -10.13 14.16 -4.93
CA VAL A 103 -9.77 15.18 -5.93
C VAL A 103 -10.42 16.52 -5.59
N LEU A 104 -11.71 16.54 -5.28
CA LEU A 104 -12.43 17.74 -4.85
C LEU A 104 -11.83 18.34 -3.58
N GLY A 105 -11.54 17.51 -2.57
CA GLY A 105 -10.88 17.93 -1.34
C GLY A 105 -9.53 18.60 -1.63
N TYR A 106 -8.75 18.03 -2.56
CA TYR A 106 -7.48 18.62 -2.99
C TYR A 106 -7.68 19.98 -3.67
N PHE A 107 -8.66 20.11 -4.58
CA PHE A 107 -8.98 21.39 -5.21
C PHE A 107 -9.42 22.45 -4.19
N LEU A 108 -10.24 22.08 -3.20
CA LEU A 108 -10.70 23.00 -2.15
C LEU A 108 -9.53 23.55 -1.31
N ILE A 109 -8.52 22.71 -1.03
CA ILE A 109 -7.31 23.15 -0.31
C ILE A 109 -6.56 24.23 -1.10
N TRP A 110 -6.48 24.10 -2.43
CA TRP A 110 -5.81 25.07 -3.30
C TRP A 110 -6.64 26.31 -3.63
N LEU A 111 -7.96 26.27 -3.42
CA LEU A 111 -8.85 27.40 -3.67
C LEU A 111 -8.52 28.61 -2.79
N GLY A 112 -8.15 28.38 -1.52
CA GLY A 112 -7.80 29.45 -0.58
C GLY A 112 -6.63 30.32 -1.06
N PRO A 113 -5.46 29.72 -1.38
CA PRO A 113 -4.35 30.46 -1.96
C PRO A 113 -4.67 31.11 -3.31
N PHE A 114 -5.48 30.45 -4.14
CA PHE A 114 -5.89 30.99 -5.44
C PHE A 114 -6.69 32.29 -5.28
N LEU A 115 -7.74 32.28 -4.44
CA LEU A 115 -8.53 33.47 -4.13
C LEU A 115 -7.66 34.56 -3.51
N GLY A 116 -6.81 34.21 -2.54
CA GLY A 116 -5.90 35.15 -1.89
C GLY A 116 -4.96 35.85 -2.88
N THR A 117 -4.51 35.14 -3.91
CA THR A 117 -3.68 35.71 -4.99
C THR A 117 -4.48 36.70 -5.85
N ILE A 118 -5.75 36.39 -6.17
CA ILE A 118 -6.62 37.30 -6.92
C ILE A 118 -6.87 38.59 -6.13
N PHE A 119 -7.21 38.49 -4.85
CA PHE A 119 -7.41 39.66 -3.99
C PHE A 119 -6.13 40.50 -3.84
N ALA A 120 -4.98 39.84 -3.68
CA ALA A 120 -3.70 40.51 -3.64
C ALA A 120 -3.40 41.25 -4.95
N ALA A 121 -3.59 40.60 -6.10
CA ALA A 121 -3.38 41.20 -7.41
C ALA A 121 -4.34 42.37 -7.65
N ALA A 122 -5.62 42.23 -7.32
CA ALA A 122 -6.60 43.29 -7.45
C ALA A 122 -6.28 44.50 -6.56
N GLY A 123 -5.86 44.26 -5.31
CA GLY A 123 -5.47 45.33 -4.38
C GLY A 123 -4.22 46.08 -4.84
N ILE A 124 -3.19 45.35 -5.29
CA ILE A 124 -1.94 45.95 -5.78
C ILE A 124 -2.18 46.69 -7.09
N LEU A 125 -2.72 46.01 -8.12
CA LEU A 125 -2.92 46.61 -9.44
C LEU A 125 -3.93 47.74 -9.40
N GLY A 126 -5.10 47.50 -8.77
CA GLY A 126 -6.14 48.52 -8.65
C GLY A 126 -5.68 49.70 -7.81
N GLY A 127 -4.96 49.45 -6.72
CA GLY A 127 -4.38 50.50 -5.88
C GLY A 127 -3.31 51.31 -6.61
N SER A 128 -2.41 50.66 -7.36
CA SER A 128 -1.38 51.35 -8.17
C SER A 128 -1.98 52.20 -9.29
N VAL A 129 -2.98 51.67 -10.00
CA VAL A 129 -3.68 52.43 -11.05
C VAL A 129 -4.42 53.62 -10.44
N SER A 130 -5.14 53.43 -9.34
CA SER A 130 -5.83 54.50 -8.64
C SER A 130 -4.87 55.57 -8.11
N LEU A 131 -3.66 55.21 -7.70
CA LEU A 131 -2.63 56.15 -7.24
C LEU A 131 -2.18 57.09 -8.37
N ILE A 132 -1.99 56.56 -9.57
CA ILE A 132 -1.64 57.36 -10.76
C ILE A 132 -2.82 58.27 -11.17
N LEU A 133 -4.03 57.72 -11.17
CA LEU A 133 -5.24 58.46 -11.54
C LEU A 133 -5.60 59.57 -10.54
N SER A 134 -5.21 59.43 -9.26
CA SER A 134 -5.46 60.44 -8.22
C SER A 134 -4.90 61.81 -8.61
N PHE A 135 -3.79 61.87 -9.34
CA PHE A 135 -3.23 63.14 -9.83
C PHE A 135 -4.13 63.81 -10.86
N PHE A 136 -4.68 63.04 -11.80
CA PHE A 136 -5.59 63.55 -12.83
C PHE A 136 -6.93 64.03 -12.24
N VAL A 137 -7.44 63.31 -11.23
CA VAL A 137 -8.67 63.71 -10.52
C VAL A 137 -8.47 65.06 -9.80
N GLY A 138 -7.28 65.34 -9.29
CA GLY A 138 -6.97 66.64 -8.66
C GLY A 138 -7.07 67.82 -9.62
N LEU A 139 -6.76 67.60 -10.90
CA LEU A 139 -6.84 68.61 -11.95
C LEU A 139 -8.27 68.85 -12.44
N GLN A 140 -9.16 67.85 -12.34
CA GLN A 140 -10.53 67.92 -12.87
C GLN A 140 -11.59 68.23 -11.80
N GLU A 141 -11.53 67.55 -10.66
CA GLU A 141 -12.59 67.59 -9.64
C GLU A 141 -12.16 68.30 -8.35
N GLY A 142 -10.86 68.57 -8.20
CA GLY A 142 -10.28 69.34 -7.10
C GLY A 142 -9.42 68.53 -6.14
N TRP A 143 -8.49 69.23 -5.48
CA TRP A 143 -7.42 68.61 -4.70
C TRP A 143 -7.89 67.84 -3.47
N MET A 144 -9.04 68.20 -2.88
CA MET A 144 -9.57 67.50 -1.71
C MET A 144 -9.99 66.06 -2.04
N ILE A 145 -10.67 65.85 -3.17
CA ILE A 145 -11.10 64.52 -3.63
C ILE A 145 -9.87 63.69 -4.03
N ALA A 146 -8.91 64.31 -4.70
CA ALA A 146 -7.66 63.67 -5.09
C ALA A 146 -6.85 63.13 -3.91
N ILE A 147 -6.70 63.92 -2.83
CA ILE A 147 -5.97 63.48 -1.62
C ILE A 147 -6.68 62.31 -0.95
N MET A 148 -8.02 62.33 -0.89
CA MET A 148 -8.80 61.22 -0.34
C MET A 148 -8.63 59.93 -1.17
N GLN A 149 -8.69 60.03 -2.50
CA GLN A 149 -8.44 58.91 -3.40
C GLN A 149 -7.00 58.38 -3.30
N LEU A 150 -6.03 59.27 -3.13
CA LEU A 150 -4.62 58.91 -2.94
C LEU A 150 -4.44 58.11 -1.64
N GLY A 151 -5.11 58.52 -0.55
CA GLY A 151 -5.16 57.77 0.71
C GLY A 151 -5.78 56.37 0.55
N ILE A 152 -6.93 56.26 -0.12
CA ILE A 152 -7.60 54.98 -0.40
C ILE A 152 -6.69 54.08 -1.23
N SER A 153 -5.97 54.64 -2.21
CA SER A 153 -5.05 53.90 -3.08
C SER A 153 -3.91 53.27 -2.28
N PHE A 154 -3.30 54.01 -1.34
CA PHE A 154 -2.28 53.46 -0.44
C PHE A 154 -2.81 52.35 0.47
N VAL A 155 -4.01 52.54 1.04
CA VAL A 155 -4.65 51.50 1.87
C VAL A 155 -4.90 50.25 1.03
N MET A 156 -5.37 50.40 -0.20
CA MET A 156 -5.69 49.29 -1.09
C MET A 156 -4.44 48.51 -1.53
N VAL A 157 -3.33 49.20 -1.85
CA VAL A 157 -2.03 48.56 -2.09
C VAL A 157 -1.53 47.85 -0.82
N GLY A 158 -1.64 48.50 0.34
CA GLY A 158 -1.23 47.93 1.62
C GLY A 158 -2.00 46.64 1.96
N VAL A 159 -3.32 46.64 1.80
CA VAL A 159 -4.16 45.45 1.97
C VAL A 159 -3.79 44.38 0.94
N GLY A 160 -3.55 44.76 -0.32
CA GLY A 160 -3.09 43.83 -1.36
C GLY A 160 -1.77 43.13 -1.01
N LEU A 161 -0.80 43.86 -0.45
CA LEU A 161 0.48 43.30 0.01
C LEU A 161 0.31 42.37 1.21
N ILE A 162 -0.55 42.72 2.18
CA ILE A 162 -0.87 41.85 3.31
C ILE A 162 -1.53 40.55 2.82
N CYS A 163 -2.49 40.65 1.90
CA CYS A 163 -3.11 39.48 1.27
C CYS A 163 -2.08 38.62 0.50
N ALA A 164 -1.13 39.24 -0.19
CA ALA A 164 -0.05 38.52 -0.87
C ALA A 164 0.82 37.73 0.13
N GLY A 165 1.23 38.39 1.22
CA GLY A 165 2.02 37.77 2.28
C GLY A 165 1.27 36.63 2.99
N ALA A 166 -0.01 36.83 3.31
CA ALA A 166 -0.87 35.82 3.91
C ALA A 166 -1.03 34.60 2.99
N THR A 167 -1.25 34.84 1.70
CA THR A 167 -1.37 33.79 0.67
C THR A 167 -0.07 33.00 0.53
N TRP A 168 1.07 33.69 0.51
CA TRP A 168 2.38 33.03 0.45
C TRP A 168 2.64 32.15 1.68
N TYR A 169 2.34 32.65 2.87
CA TYR A 169 2.45 31.88 4.10
C TYR A 169 1.54 30.64 4.05
N MET A 170 0.26 30.81 3.72
CA MET A 170 -0.70 29.72 3.60
C MET A 170 -0.23 28.66 2.60
N THR A 171 0.26 29.06 1.43
CA THR A 171 0.83 28.15 0.42
C THR A 171 2.01 27.36 0.96
N LYS A 172 2.91 27.99 1.71
CA LYS A 172 4.06 27.31 2.33
C LYS A 172 3.64 26.25 3.34
N TYR A 173 2.61 26.51 4.15
CA TYR A 173 2.05 25.51 5.07
C TYR A 173 1.44 24.34 4.32
N LEU A 174 0.66 24.60 3.27
CA LEU A 174 0.05 23.55 2.46
C LEU A 174 1.09 22.67 1.77
N ILE A 175 2.17 23.25 1.24
CA ILE A 175 3.28 22.49 0.65
C ILE A 175 3.99 21.65 1.72
N ARG A 176 4.27 22.21 2.91
CA ARG A 176 4.89 21.44 4.00
C ARG A 176 4.01 20.28 4.44
N PHE A 177 2.71 20.51 4.53
CA PHE A 177 1.74 19.49 4.88
C PHE A 177 1.65 18.39 3.83
N SER A 178 1.58 18.74 2.54
CA SER A 178 1.52 17.77 1.44
C SER A 178 2.80 16.92 1.38
N VAL A 179 3.97 17.56 1.44
CA VAL A 179 5.27 16.86 1.46
C VAL A 179 5.40 15.98 2.71
N GLY A 180 4.90 16.44 3.86
CA GLY A 180 4.88 15.67 5.10
C GLY A 180 4.06 14.38 4.97
N ILE A 181 2.86 14.48 4.39
CA ILE A 181 2.00 13.31 4.12
C ILE A 181 2.68 12.36 3.15
N THR A 182 3.24 12.86 2.04
CA THR A 182 3.89 11.99 1.04
C THR A 182 5.08 11.25 1.65
N ARG A 183 5.92 11.94 2.45
CA ARG A 183 7.05 11.29 3.14
C ARG A 183 6.59 10.26 4.17
N TRP A 184 5.52 10.56 4.91
CA TRP A 184 4.94 9.62 5.88
C TRP A 184 4.36 8.37 5.20
N LEU A 185 3.62 8.54 4.10
CA LEU A 185 3.08 7.42 3.30
C LEU A 185 4.20 6.55 2.75
N VAL A 186 5.22 7.14 2.12
CA VAL A 186 6.39 6.41 1.60
C VAL A 186 7.14 5.70 2.73
N GLY A 187 7.29 6.35 3.88
CA GLY A 187 7.91 5.76 5.07
C GLY A 187 7.17 4.51 5.57
N MET A 188 5.83 4.54 5.55
CA MET A 188 4.99 3.41 5.95
C MET A 188 5.12 2.23 4.99
N PHE A 189 5.14 2.47 3.67
CA PHE A 189 5.37 1.40 2.70
C PHE A 189 6.77 0.79 2.82
N ARG A 190 7.78 1.65 3.06
CA ARG A 190 9.17 1.20 3.19
C ARG A 190 9.42 0.42 4.48
N SER A 191 8.73 0.74 5.58
CA SER A 191 8.81 -0.03 6.82
C SER A 191 8.10 -1.39 6.71
N ARG A 192 7.00 -1.46 5.97
CA ARG A 192 6.29 -2.73 5.69
C ARG A 192 7.11 -3.68 4.83
N LEU A 193 7.83 -3.17 3.81
CA LEU A 193 8.72 -3.97 2.96
C LEU A 193 9.91 -4.60 3.72
N LYS A 194 10.43 -3.92 4.75
CA LYS A 194 11.52 -4.45 5.59
C LYS A 194 11.09 -5.54 6.58
N VAL A 195 9.79 -5.71 6.82
CA VAL A 195 9.26 -6.75 7.72
C VAL A 195 8.98 -8.05 6.96
N VAL A 196 8.94 -8.00 5.63
CA VAL A 196 8.63 -9.14 4.74
C VAL A 196 9.90 -9.72 4.09
N ALA A 197 11.02 -8.99 4.12
CA ALA A 197 12.34 -9.45 3.67
C ALA A 197 13.20 -9.85 4.86
#